data_AF-A0A519MGW1-F1
#
_entry.id   AF-A0A519MGW1-F1
#
_cell.length_a   1.000
_cell.length_b   1.000
_cell.length_c   1.000
_cell.angle_alpha   90.00
_cell.angle_beta   90.00
_cell.angle_gamma   90.00
#
_symmetry.space_group_name_H-M   'P 1'
#
loop_
_entity.id
_entity.type
_entity.pdbx_description
1 polymer ?
#
loop_
_entity_poly.entity_id
_entity_poly.type
_entity_poly.pdbx_seq_one_letter_code
_entity_poly.pdbx_strand_id
1 'polypeptide(L)'
;MRIRNFIAALAVLIFSGNAMAQVDSLEVVVDSVAIDSVEFVATDNMITNTSALKLFFEKLYLLENEKSGKVNIVHIGDSHIQADLMTNVIRKDLQERFGNAGCGFAFPHSLAKTNGGHYIRYSSNTSWQSLRNISVPNGLPVGLSGIALTTRKDFAVEINVRDSAYAFNTMKIITPGNAKCFDVATSSKTIVLESKVPKKITHRIKSGEVLGSIANKYDVTITEIKKLNGLKSNNIRAGRTLKIPTGEMQAKQIKRSEFIPLPLSTGAFSTTFYSEEPLSKIYLLPNEESNIFSLNGLVFEKDGPGLLYHSIGVNGAKCSDYNKYPMFFDQMP
;
A
#
# COMPACT_ATOMS: atom_id res chain seq x y z
N MET A 1 80.03 -5.51 29.25
CA MET A 1 79.96 -6.97 29.07
C MET A 1 78.51 -7.39 29.31
N ARG A 2 77.98 -8.23 28.41
CA ARG A 2 76.55 -8.40 28.05
C ARG A 2 75.62 -8.84 29.20
N ILE A 3 74.43 -8.25 29.26
CA ILE A 3 73.19 -8.89 29.75
C ILE A 3 72.08 -8.58 28.73
N ARG A 4 71.64 -9.60 28.00
CA ARG A 4 70.42 -9.60 27.15
C ARG A 4 69.47 -10.63 27.76
N ASN A 5 68.36 -10.17 28.32
CA ASN A 5 67.17 -10.98 28.52
C ASN A 5 66.13 -10.52 27.49
N PHE A 6 65.78 -11.40 26.57
CA PHE A 6 64.68 -11.24 25.62
C PHE A 6 63.78 -12.47 25.80
N ILE A 7 62.59 -12.24 26.36
CA ILE A 7 61.46 -13.17 26.28
C ILE A 7 60.38 -12.37 25.55
N ALA A 8 60.06 -12.75 24.32
CA ALA A 8 59.00 -12.17 23.52
C ALA A 8 58.02 -13.26 23.12
N ALA A 9 56.75 -12.88 23.20
CA ALA A 9 55.57 -13.71 23.31
C ALA A 9 55.11 -14.37 22.00
N LEU A 10 54.59 -15.59 22.18
CA LEU A 10 53.34 -16.16 21.63
C LEU A 10 52.70 -15.47 20.41
N ALA A 11 52.75 -16.14 19.27
CA ALA A 11 51.95 -15.85 18.09
C ALA A 11 50.71 -16.77 18.06
N VAL A 12 49.51 -16.17 18.17
CA VAL A 12 48.24 -16.80 17.80
C VAL A 12 47.56 -15.85 16.83
N LEU A 13 47.48 -16.28 15.56
CA LEU A 13 46.69 -15.64 14.51
C LEU A 13 45.20 -15.87 14.78
N ILE A 14 44.46 -14.79 15.02
CA ILE A 14 43.00 -14.78 14.91
C ILE A 14 42.66 -13.78 13.81
N PHE A 15 42.16 -14.30 12.68
CA PHE A 15 41.48 -13.52 11.66
C PHE A 15 40.12 -13.08 12.24
N SER A 16 39.97 -11.80 12.53
CA SER A 16 38.65 -11.17 12.72
C SER A 16 38.39 -10.23 11.56
N GLY A 17 37.47 -10.64 10.68
CA GLY A 17 36.85 -9.74 9.72
C GLY A 17 35.97 -8.75 10.47
N ASN A 18 36.31 -7.46 10.41
CA ASN A 18 35.40 -6.42 10.85
C ASN A 18 34.33 -6.23 9.78
N ALA A 19 33.15 -6.80 10.01
CA ALA A 19 31.93 -6.27 9.42
C ALA A 19 31.70 -4.90 10.04
N MET A 20 31.91 -3.83 9.26
CA MET A 20 31.51 -2.49 9.68
C MET A 20 29.98 -2.42 9.63
N ALA A 21 29.35 -2.65 10.77
CA ALA A 21 27.97 -2.24 10.97
C ALA A 21 27.95 -0.70 11.06
N GLN A 22 27.29 -0.06 10.08
CA GLN A 22 26.98 1.36 10.12
C GLN A 22 26.06 1.61 11.31
N VAL A 23 26.57 2.29 12.34
CA VAL A 23 25.80 2.77 13.49
C VAL A 23 25.02 3.98 13.00
N ASP A 24 23.71 3.81 12.80
CA ASP A 24 22.79 4.90 12.48
C ASP A 24 22.45 5.64 13.79
N SER A 25 22.90 6.88 13.91
CA SER A 25 22.65 7.73 15.07
C SER A 25 21.20 8.19 15.06
N LEU A 26 20.39 7.65 15.98
CA LEU A 26 18.96 7.96 16.18
C LEU A 26 18.69 9.33 16.85
N GLU A 27 19.50 10.36 16.59
CA GLU A 27 19.20 11.71 17.08
C GLU A 27 18.32 12.48 16.09
N VAL A 28 17.01 12.42 16.32
CA VAL A 28 16.06 13.41 15.77
C VAL A 28 16.07 14.60 16.73
N VAL A 29 16.74 15.69 16.35
CA VAL A 29 16.59 16.97 17.03
C VAL A 29 15.21 17.52 16.67
N VAL A 30 14.23 17.30 17.55
CA VAL A 30 12.93 17.96 17.45
C VAL A 30 13.09 19.37 18.01
N ASP A 31 13.28 20.36 17.13
CA ASP A 31 13.22 21.76 17.54
C ASP A 31 11.82 22.05 18.10
N SER A 32 11.79 22.55 19.33
CA SER A 32 10.56 22.88 20.04
C SER A 32 9.76 23.91 19.23
N VAL A 33 8.48 23.62 18.97
CA VAL A 33 7.57 24.54 18.29
C VAL A 33 7.25 25.71 19.24
N ALA A 34 8.12 26.71 19.28
CA ALA A 34 7.76 28.03 19.79
C ALA A 34 6.91 28.72 18.73
N ILE A 35 5.62 28.92 19.01
CA ILE A 35 4.77 29.76 18.17
C ILE A 35 5.19 31.20 18.42
N ASP A 36 6.11 31.69 17.61
CA ASP A 36 6.54 33.09 17.66
C ASP A 36 5.48 33.94 16.97
N SER A 37 4.69 34.68 17.76
CA SER A 37 3.66 35.59 17.27
C SER A 37 4.29 36.92 16.84
N VAL A 38 5.24 36.87 15.91
CA VAL A 38 5.81 38.08 15.29
C VAL A 38 4.91 38.48 14.13
N GLU A 39 4.50 39.75 14.08
CA GLU A 39 3.81 40.31 12.92
C GLU A 39 4.67 40.11 11.67
N PHE A 40 4.19 39.28 10.75
CA PHE A 40 4.84 39.01 9.47
C PHE A 40 4.70 40.22 8.56
N VAL A 41 5.76 41.02 8.47
CA VAL A 41 5.93 42.05 7.44
C VAL A 41 6.68 41.42 6.28
N ALA A 42 5.98 41.12 5.20
CA ALA A 42 6.54 40.53 3.99
C ALA A 42 7.37 41.57 3.23
N THR A 43 8.62 41.75 3.62
CA THR A 43 9.62 42.44 2.79
C THR A 43 10.75 41.47 2.52
N ASP A 44 10.81 41.04 1.27
CA ASP A 44 11.77 40.11 0.64
C ASP A 44 11.60 38.61 0.94
N ASN A 45 11.80 37.79 -0.11
CA ASN A 45 11.85 36.32 -0.03
C ASN A 45 13.16 35.87 0.66
N MET A 46 13.32 36.23 1.93
CA MET A 46 14.50 35.88 2.72
C MET A 46 14.34 34.50 3.36
N ILE A 47 15.27 33.59 3.06
CA ILE A 47 15.41 32.34 3.80
C ILE A 47 16.08 32.66 5.14
N THR A 48 15.35 32.46 6.22
CA THR A 48 15.90 32.55 7.59
C THR A 48 16.46 31.18 8.02
N ASN A 49 17.40 31.18 8.98
CA ASN A 49 18.06 29.96 9.48
C ASN A 49 18.74 29.10 8.38
N THR A 50 19.52 29.73 7.51
CA THR A 50 20.20 29.03 6.39
C THR A 50 21.16 27.93 6.84
N SER A 51 21.69 28.01 8.07
CA SER A 51 22.50 26.94 8.68
C SER A 51 21.78 25.60 8.75
N ALA A 52 20.46 25.60 8.96
CA ALA A 52 19.66 24.37 8.99
C ALA A 52 19.61 23.65 7.64
N LEU A 53 19.85 24.36 6.53
CA LEU A 53 19.82 23.78 5.19
C LEU A 53 21.15 23.15 4.76
N LYS A 54 22.24 23.35 5.52
CA LYS A 54 23.57 22.86 5.16
C LYS A 54 23.56 21.34 4.90
N LEU A 55 23.06 20.56 5.86
CA LEU A 55 23.02 19.10 5.75
C LEU A 55 22.12 18.63 4.58
N PHE A 56 21.03 19.36 4.33
CA PHE A 56 20.15 19.07 3.20
C PHE A 56 20.88 19.23 1.85
N PHE A 57 21.59 20.34 1.66
CA PHE A 57 22.36 20.57 0.43
C PHE A 57 23.57 19.65 0.29
N GLU A 58 24.23 19.27 1.39
CA GLU A 58 25.28 18.25 1.38
C GLU A 58 24.73 16.90 0.90
N LYS A 59 23.57 16.46 1.39
CA LYS A 59 22.93 15.23 0.93
C LYS A 59 22.47 15.31 -0.53
N LEU A 60 21.98 16.46 -0.98
CA LEU A 60 21.67 16.66 -2.41
C LEU A 60 22.92 16.59 -3.29
N TYR A 61 24.03 17.15 -2.83
CA TYR A 61 25.33 17.05 -3.52
C TYR A 61 25.79 15.60 -3.64
N LEU A 62 25.68 14.80 -2.58
CA LEU A 62 26.00 13.37 -2.60
C LEU A 62 25.07 12.59 -3.54
N LEU A 63 23.77 12.90 -3.55
CA LEU A 63 22.83 12.30 -4.51
C LEU A 63 23.17 12.65 -5.96
N GLU A 64 23.55 13.90 -6.24
CA GLU A 64 23.87 14.36 -7.59
C GLU A 64 25.14 13.68 -8.12
N ASN A 65 26.22 13.67 -7.32
CA ASN A 65 27.55 13.27 -7.76
C ASN A 65 27.89 11.80 -7.50
N GLU A 66 27.43 11.25 -6.38
CA GLU A 66 27.80 9.90 -5.93
C GLU A 66 26.65 8.91 -6.01
N LYS A 67 25.43 9.38 -6.31
CA LYS A 67 24.21 8.55 -6.31
C LYS A 67 24.09 7.77 -5.00
N SER A 68 24.25 8.45 -3.87
CA SER A 68 24.28 7.81 -2.55
C SER A 68 23.31 8.45 -1.57
N GLY A 69 22.67 7.61 -0.76
CA GLY A 69 21.71 8.02 0.27
C GLY A 69 20.31 8.33 -0.24
N LYS A 70 19.48 8.87 0.66
CA LYS A 70 18.12 9.34 0.36
C LYS A 70 17.88 10.71 0.98
N VAL A 71 17.09 11.53 0.30
CA VAL A 71 16.62 12.83 0.79
C VAL A 71 15.10 12.86 0.76
N ASN A 72 14.49 13.20 1.89
CA ASN A 72 13.04 13.41 1.99
C ASN A 72 12.73 14.90 1.86
N ILE A 73 11.74 15.23 1.04
CA ILE A 73 11.14 16.57 0.98
C ILE A 73 9.66 16.43 1.30
N VAL A 74 9.17 17.16 2.30
CA VAL A 74 7.75 17.19 2.64
C VAL A 74 7.17 18.55 2.26
N HIS A 75 6.16 18.53 1.38
CA HIS A 75 5.42 19.71 0.95
C HIS A 75 3.99 19.61 1.49
N ILE A 76 3.64 20.51 2.41
CA ILE A 76 2.34 20.55 3.08
C ILE A 76 1.54 21.74 2.55
N GLY A 77 0.26 21.56 2.25
CA GLY A 77 -0.57 22.67 1.81
C GLY A 77 -2.03 22.32 1.59
N ASP A 78 -2.71 23.04 0.71
CA ASP A 78 -4.15 22.95 0.55
C ASP A 78 -4.57 22.03 -0.61
N SER A 79 -5.66 22.37 -1.30
CA SER A 79 -6.14 21.70 -2.50
C SER A 79 -5.12 21.62 -3.65
N HIS A 80 -4.21 22.59 -3.80
CA HIS A 80 -3.21 22.59 -4.87
C HIS A 80 -2.18 21.47 -4.68
N ILE A 81 -1.80 21.23 -3.42
CA ILE A 81 -0.91 20.14 -3.04
C ILE A 81 -1.66 18.81 -3.08
N GLN A 82 -2.91 18.77 -2.61
CA GLN A 82 -3.73 17.54 -2.60
C GLN A 82 -3.96 17.01 -4.03
N ALA A 83 -4.20 17.90 -5.00
CA ALA A 83 -4.45 17.52 -6.39
C ALA A 83 -3.23 16.91 -7.09
N ASP A 84 -2.03 17.15 -6.55
CA ASP A 84 -0.75 16.68 -7.07
C ASP A 84 -0.46 17.07 -8.53
N LEU A 85 -1.02 18.18 -9.03
CA LEU A 85 -0.72 18.65 -10.39
C LEU A 85 0.67 19.30 -10.45
N MET A 86 0.89 20.30 -9.59
CA MET A 86 2.16 21.03 -9.50
C MET A 86 3.25 20.18 -8.83
N THR A 87 2.93 19.55 -7.70
CA THR A 87 3.90 18.77 -6.92
C THR A 87 4.38 17.52 -7.66
N ASN A 88 3.57 16.93 -8.55
CA ASN A 88 4.03 15.87 -9.44
C ASN A 88 5.09 16.35 -10.44
N VAL A 89 4.94 17.56 -10.99
CA VAL A 89 5.97 18.15 -11.89
C VAL A 89 7.26 18.36 -11.10
N ILE A 90 7.17 19.04 -9.95
CA ILE A 90 8.34 19.28 -9.07
C ILE A 90 9.01 17.96 -8.68
N ARG A 91 8.23 16.96 -8.24
CA ARG A 91 8.71 15.64 -7.88
C ARG A 91 9.47 14.98 -9.03
N LYS A 92 8.90 14.99 -10.25
CA LYS A 92 9.54 14.39 -11.43
C LYS A 92 10.85 15.09 -11.78
N ASP A 93 10.86 16.42 -11.83
CA ASP A 93 12.05 17.21 -12.17
C ASP A 93 13.18 16.99 -11.14
N LEU A 94 12.84 17.00 -9.84
CA LEU A 94 13.81 16.73 -8.78
C LEU A 94 14.32 15.29 -8.81
N GLN A 95 13.45 14.31 -9.08
CA GLN A 95 13.84 12.91 -9.16
C GLN A 95 14.64 12.57 -10.42
N GLU A 96 14.43 13.30 -11.51
CA GLU A 96 15.26 13.19 -12.71
C GLU A 96 16.70 13.62 -12.41
N ARG A 97 16.87 14.70 -11.65
CA ARG A 97 18.19 15.22 -11.28
C ARG A 97 18.87 14.41 -10.17
N PHE A 98 18.16 14.14 -9.07
CA PHE A 98 18.73 13.59 -7.85
C PHE A 98 18.46 12.10 -7.65
N GLY A 99 17.78 11.44 -8.59
CA GLY A 99 17.39 10.03 -8.48
C GLY A 99 16.00 9.84 -7.88
N ASN A 100 15.34 8.75 -8.25
CA ASN A 100 13.98 8.42 -7.83
C ASN A 100 14.03 7.29 -6.77
N ALA A 101 13.93 7.68 -5.50
CA ALA A 101 13.90 6.74 -4.37
C ALA A 101 12.48 6.21 -4.07
N GLY A 102 11.47 6.50 -4.91
CA GLY A 102 10.08 6.09 -4.71
C GLY A 102 9.10 7.25 -4.81
N CYS A 103 7.81 6.98 -4.63
CA CYS A 103 6.80 8.05 -4.70
C CYS A 103 6.63 8.81 -3.38
N GLY A 104 7.24 8.33 -2.28
CA GLY A 104 7.08 8.95 -0.97
C GLY A 104 5.68 8.73 -0.40
N PHE A 105 5.20 9.73 0.34
CA PHE A 105 3.91 9.67 1.03
C PHE A 105 2.76 9.59 0.02
N ALA A 106 1.79 8.75 0.33
CA ALA A 106 0.57 8.59 -0.43
C ALA A 106 -0.61 8.31 0.49
N PHE A 107 -1.80 8.68 0.05
CA PHE A 107 -3.03 8.52 0.83
C PHE A 107 -4.20 8.10 -0.08
N PRO A 108 -5.09 7.16 0.36
CA PRO A 108 -6.24 6.71 -0.42
C PRO A 108 -7.38 7.75 -0.54
N HIS A 109 -7.12 8.87 -1.23
CA HIS A 109 -8.07 9.98 -1.38
C HIS A 109 -9.44 9.54 -1.94
N SER A 110 -9.47 8.56 -2.86
CA SER A 110 -10.73 8.03 -3.41
C SER A 110 -11.59 7.34 -2.34
N LEU A 111 -10.98 6.67 -1.36
CA LEU A 111 -11.70 6.07 -0.24
C LEU A 111 -12.20 7.14 0.74
N ALA A 112 -11.46 8.23 0.89
CA ALA A 112 -11.87 9.42 1.64
C ALA A 112 -12.89 10.30 0.89
N LYS A 113 -13.30 9.90 -0.33
CA LYS A 113 -14.23 10.63 -1.22
C LYS A 113 -13.78 12.06 -1.55
N THR A 114 -12.48 12.23 -1.77
CA THR A 114 -11.87 13.51 -2.18
C THR A 114 -10.91 13.32 -3.35
N ASN A 115 -10.54 14.42 -3.99
CA ASN A 115 -9.61 14.39 -5.13
C ASN A 115 -8.19 14.07 -4.65
N GLY A 116 -7.37 13.49 -5.52
CA GLY A 116 -5.96 13.21 -5.22
C GLY A 116 -5.19 12.87 -6.49
N GLY A 117 -3.88 12.68 -6.35
CA GLY A 117 -3.00 12.27 -7.44
C GLY A 117 -3.47 10.99 -8.16
N HIS A 118 -3.16 10.89 -9.46
CA HIS A 118 -3.72 9.85 -10.34
C HIS A 118 -2.80 8.65 -10.59
N TYR A 119 -1.55 8.72 -10.13
CA TYR A 119 -0.52 7.71 -10.39
C TYR A 119 -0.64 6.47 -9.48
N ILE A 120 -1.38 6.56 -8.36
CA ILE A 120 -1.79 5.41 -7.55
C ILE A 120 -3.32 5.37 -7.51
N ARG A 121 -3.90 4.21 -7.84
CA ARG A 121 -5.33 3.97 -7.70
C ARG A 121 -5.62 3.13 -6.47
N TYR A 122 -6.69 3.50 -5.79
CA TYR A 122 -7.21 2.82 -4.62
C TYR A 122 -8.66 2.42 -4.87
N SER A 123 -9.00 1.20 -4.50
CA SER A 123 -10.38 0.73 -4.47
C SER A 123 -10.59 -0.19 -3.29
N SER A 124 -11.78 -0.13 -2.68
CA SER A 124 -12.15 -1.03 -1.60
C SER A 124 -13.49 -1.69 -1.90
N ASN A 125 -13.68 -2.91 -1.39
CA ASN A 125 -14.96 -3.62 -1.41
C ASN A 125 -15.99 -3.03 -0.41
N THR A 126 -15.54 -2.15 0.49
CA THR A 126 -16.39 -1.51 1.50
C THR A 126 -16.22 0.00 1.50
N SER A 127 -17.15 0.68 2.18
CA SER A 127 -17.06 2.13 2.40
C SER A 127 -16.15 2.45 3.59
N TRP A 128 -15.50 3.61 3.50
CA TRP A 128 -14.66 4.15 4.56
C TRP A 128 -15.25 5.47 5.05
N GLN A 129 -15.16 5.71 6.35
CA GLN A 129 -15.48 6.99 6.97
C GLN A 129 -14.24 7.88 6.92
N SER A 130 -14.42 9.18 6.68
CA SER A 130 -13.32 10.13 6.66
C SER A 130 -13.66 11.43 7.37
N LEU A 131 -12.63 12.10 7.92
CA LEU A 131 -12.70 13.44 8.50
C LEU A 131 -11.44 14.22 8.13
N ARG A 132 -11.60 15.39 7.51
CA ARG A 132 -10.51 16.32 7.21
C ARG A 132 -10.19 17.18 8.44
N ASN A 133 -8.94 17.63 8.55
CA ASN A 133 -8.47 18.56 9.60
C ASN A 133 -9.18 19.93 9.64
N ILE A 134 -9.88 20.31 8.56
CA ILE A 134 -10.70 21.53 8.52
C ILE A 134 -12.02 21.38 9.29
N SER A 135 -12.45 20.16 9.55
CA SER A 135 -13.69 19.87 10.27
C SER A 135 -13.49 19.99 11.78
N VAL A 136 -14.59 20.17 12.52
CA VAL A 136 -14.58 20.10 13.98
C VAL A 136 -14.14 18.67 14.40
N PRO A 137 -13.15 18.53 15.31
CA PRO A 137 -12.75 17.23 15.82
C PRO A 137 -13.94 16.45 16.42
N ASN A 138 -14.11 15.19 16.01
CA ASN A 138 -15.22 14.33 16.45
C ASN A 138 -14.75 12.98 17.00
N GLY A 139 -13.48 12.88 17.40
CA GLY A 139 -12.86 11.65 17.89
C GLY A 139 -12.21 10.77 16.81
N LEU A 140 -12.38 11.09 15.52
CA LEU A 140 -11.63 10.39 14.47
C LEU A 140 -10.15 10.79 14.46
N PRO A 141 -9.23 9.82 14.31
CA PRO A 141 -7.80 10.06 14.48
C PRO A 141 -7.18 10.65 13.21
N VAL A 142 -7.18 11.98 13.09
CA VAL A 142 -6.53 12.70 11.99
C VAL A 142 -5.02 12.74 12.26
N GLY A 143 -4.22 12.11 11.38
CA GLY A 143 -2.75 12.08 11.48
C GLY A 143 -2.08 12.68 10.25
N LEU A 144 -0.95 12.08 9.83
CA LEU A 144 -0.05 12.65 8.81
C LEU A 144 -0.73 13.08 7.50
N SER A 145 -1.77 12.38 7.02
CA SER A 145 -2.50 12.79 5.82
C SER A 145 -3.29 14.10 5.98
N GLY A 146 -3.52 14.56 7.22
CA GLY A 146 -4.52 15.58 7.54
C GLY A 146 -5.97 15.10 7.32
N ILE A 147 -6.18 13.82 7.05
CA ILE A 147 -7.50 13.20 6.82
C ILE A 147 -7.56 11.86 7.57
N ALA A 148 -8.38 11.77 8.61
CA ALA A 148 -8.71 10.48 9.22
C ALA A 148 -9.43 9.60 8.20
N LEU A 149 -9.07 8.32 8.11
CA LEU A 149 -9.72 7.34 7.24
C LEU A 149 -9.92 6.04 8.03
N THR A 150 -11.17 5.67 8.27
CA THR A 150 -11.51 4.56 9.16
C THR A 150 -12.56 3.61 8.58
N THR A 151 -12.47 2.33 8.92
CA THR A 151 -13.48 1.31 8.58
C THR A 151 -13.53 0.19 9.62
N ARG A 152 -14.40 -0.80 9.41
CA ARG A 152 -14.56 -2.01 10.22
C ARG A 152 -14.00 -3.24 9.49
N LYS A 153 -14.04 -4.41 10.14
CA LYS A 153 -13.65 -5.70 9.53
C LYS A 153 -14.35 -5.96 8.18
N ASP A 154 -13.83 -6.95 7.45
CA ASP A 154 -14.33 -7.42 6.14
C ASP A 154 -14.05 -6.50 4.96
N PHE A 155 -12.96 -5.73 5.03
CA PHE A 155 -12.46 -4.95 3.89
C PHE A 155 -11.33 -5.66 3.15
N ALA A 156 -11.16 -5.27 1.90
CA ALA A 156 -9.92 -5.38 1.16
C ALA A 156 -9.73 -4.05 0.42
N VAL A 157 -8.52 -3.49 0.47
CA VAL A 157 -8.13 -2.32 -0.32
C VAL A 157 -7.12 -2.75 -1.36
N GLU A 158 -7.47 -2.66 -2.64
CA GLU A 158 -6.49 -2.74 -3.72
C GLU A 158 -5.75 -1.41 -3.81
N ILE A 159 -4.42 -1.49 -3.81
CA ILE A 159 -3.52 -0.38 -4.10
C ILE A 159 -2.79 -0.72 -5.38
N ASN A 160 -2.92 0.13 -6.39
CA ASN A 160 -2.38 -0.09 -7.73
C ASN A 160 -1.60 1.14 -8.19
N VAL A 161 -0.27 1.05 -8.11
CA VAL A 161 0.67 2.05 -8.62
C VAL A 161 0.75 1.89 -10.15
N ARG A 162 0.14 2.83 -10.87
CA ARG A 162 -0.04 2.76 -12.32
C ARG A 162 1.17 3.26 -13.10
N ASP A 163 1.93 4.17 -12.52
CA ASP A 163 3.15 4.67 -13.12
C ASP A 163 4.30 3.74 -12.72
N SER A 164 4.84 3.01 -13.70
CA SER A 164 5.91 2.02 -13.48
C SER A 164 7.19 2.65 -12.95
N ALA A 165 7.39 3.95 -13.13
CA ALA A 165 8.49 4.68 -12.51
C ALA A 165 8.40 4.66 -10.97
N TYR A 166 7.26 4.30 -10.39
CA TYR A 166 7.04 4.23 -8.94
C TYR A 166 6.73 2.81 -8.43
N ALA A 167 7.05 1.77 -9.20
CA ALA A 167 7.16 0.43 -8.62
C ALA A 167 8.11 0.47 -7.40
N PHE A 168 7.76 -0.26 -6.34
CA PHE A 168 8.36 -0.09 -5.03
C PHE A 168 8.78 -1.42 -4.42
N ASN A 169 9.81 -1.38 -3.58
CA ASN A 169 10.28 -2.53 -2.80
C ASN A 169 9.74 -2.46 -1.38
N THR A 170 9.67 -1.25 -0.82
CA THR A 170 9.25 -1.00 0.55
C THR A 170 7.91 -0.26 0.58
N MET A 171 6.99 -0.74 1.42
CA MET A 171 5.81 0.03 1.82
C MET A 171 5.78 0.21 3.33
N LYS A 172 5.59 1.43 3.80
CA LYS A 172 5.30 1.74 5.19
C LYS A 172 3.83 2.09 5.35
N ILE A 173 3.22 1.57 6.41
CA ILE A 173 1.83 1.83 6.80
C ILE A 173 1.86 2.69 8.05
N ILE A 174 1.20 3.85 7.98
CA ILE A 174 1.12 4.81 9.08
C ILE A 174 -0.28 4.73 9.67
N THR A 175 -0.35 4.36 10.94
CA THR A 175 -1.59 4.20 11.69
C THR A 175 -1.53 5.01 12.99
N PRO A 176 -2.68 5.38 13.57
CA PRO A 176 -2.72 6.02 14.89
C PRO A 176 -2.02 5.14 15.93
N GLY A 177 -1.08 5.73 16.68
CA GLY A 177 -0.30 5.01 17.69
C GLY A 177 0.53 3.83 17.16
N ASN A 178 0.84 3.80 15.86
CA ASN A 178 1.53 2.68 15.20
C ASN A 178 0.84 1.31 15.44
N ALA A 179 -0.50 1.32 15.53
CA ALA A 179 -1.31 0.14 15.69
C ALA A 179 -1.13 -0.85 14.52
N LYS A 180 -0.90 -2.12 14.86
CA LYS A 180 -0.68 -3.22 13.91
C LYS A 180 -2.00 -3.84 13.49
N CYS A 181 -2.81 -3.10 12.73
CA CYS A 181 -4.14 -3.56 12.34
C CYS A 181 -4.26 -3.98 10.88
N PHE A 182 -3.19 -3.90 10.08
CA PHE A 182 -3.25 -4.23 8.67
C PHE A 182 -2.31 -5.36 8.29
N ASP A 183 -2.82 -6.32 7.53
CA ASP A 183 -2.03 -7.28 6.79
C ASP A 183 -1.84 -6.80 5.35
N VAL A 184 -0.76 -7.26 4.71
CA VAL A 184 -0.44 -6.93 3.32
C VAL A 184 -0.34 -8.21 2.51
N ALA A 185 -0.91 -8.20 1.31
CA ALA A 185 -0.80 -9.30 0.38
C ALA A 185 -0.55 -8.84 -1.05
N THR A 186 0.08 -9.69 -1.87
CA THR A 186 0.15 -9.46 -3.32
C THR A 186 -1.07 -10.03 -4.03
N SER A 187 -1.30 -9.58 -5.27
CA SER A 187 -2.33 -10.17 -6.12
C SER A 187 -2.08 -11.66 -6.33
N SER A 188 -3.17 -12.40 -6.45
CA SER A 188 -3.15 -13.85 -6.45
C SER A 188 -2.26 -14.52 -7.48
N LYS A 189 -1.50 -15.54 -7.04
CA LYS A 189 -1.16 -16.64 -7.94
C LYS A 189 -2.47 -17.26 -8.41
N THR A 190 -2.70 -17.29 -9.73
CA THR A 190 -3.80 -18.08 -10.27
C THR A 190 -3.43 -19.53 -10.06
N ILE A 191 -4.02 -20.16 -9.06
CA ILE A 191 -3.90 -21.60 -8.89
C ILE A 191 -4.84 -22.21 -9.93
N VAL A 192 -4.24 -22.82 -10.95
CA VAL A 192 -4.96 -23.65 -11.91
C VAL A 192 -5.06 -25.03 -11.31
N LEU A 193 -6.23 -25.34 -10.75
CA LEU A 193 -6.54 -26.68 -10.28
C LEU A 193 -7.23 -27.45 -11.41
N GLU A 194 -6.74 -28.63 -11.71
CA GLU A 194 -7.45 -29.57 -12.58
C GLU A 194 -8.50 -30.31 -11.77
N SER A 195 -9.77 -30.08 -12.08
CA SER A 195 -10.89 -30.83 -11.49
C SER A 195 -11.63 -31.58 -12.57
N LYS A 196 -12.03 -32.82 -12.27
CA LYS A 196 -12.94 -33.59 -13.12
C LYS A 196 -14.37 -33.18 -12.78
N VAL A 197 -15.06 -32.56 -13.73
CA VAL A 197 -16.49 -32.20 -13.60
C VAL A 197 -17.32 -33.07 -14.52
N PRO A 198 -18.58 -33.40 -14.16
CA PRO A 198 -19.48 -34.11 -15.06
C PRO A 198 -19.61 -33.35 -16.37
N LYS A 199 -19.34 -34.03 -17.48
CA LYS A 199 -19.62 -33.50 -18.80
C LYS A 199 -21.13 -33.36 -18.94
N LYS A 200 -21.55 -32.37 -19.71
CA LYS A 200 -22.96 -32.04 -19.89
C LYS A 200 -23.25 -31.82 -21.36
N ILE A 201 -24.35 -32.39 -21.81
CA ILE A 201 -24.87 -32.18 -23.16
C ILE A 201 -26.01 -31.18 -23.07
N THR A 202 -26.18 -30.41 -24.12
CA THR A 202 -27.23 -29.40 -24.22
C THR A 202 -28.34 -29.97 -25.09
N HIS A 203 -29.53 -30.16 -24.52
CA HIS A 203 -30.69 -30.71 -25.23
C HIS A 203 -31.78 -29.65 -25.39
N ARG A 204 -32.17 -29.36 -26.62
CA ARG A 204 -33.29 -28.45 -26.91
C ARG A 204 -34.61 -29.22 -26.89
N ILE A 205 -35.49 -28.85 -25.97
CA ILE A 205 -36.79 -29.48 -25.74
C ILE A 205 -37.66 -29.29 -26.99
N LYS A 206 -38.15 -30.39 -27.53
CA LYS A 206 -39.09 -30.43 -28.66
C LYS A 206 -40.54 -30.38 -28.17
N SER A 207 -41.46 -30.05 -29.09
CA SER A 207 -42.89 -30.08 -28.79
C SER A 207 -43.31 -31.50 -28.38
N GLY A 208 -44.03 -31.61 -27.26
CA GLY A 208 -44.51 -32.89 -26.72
C GLY A 208 -43.52 -33.66 -25.82
N GLU A 209 -42.27 -33.22 -25.68
CA GLU A 209 -41.33 -33.88 -24.76
C GLU A 209 -41.61 -33.53 -23.29
N VAL A 210 -41.46 -34.52 -22.42
CA VAL A 210 -41.53 -34.39 -20.95
C VAL A 210 -40.21 -34.83 -20.31
N LEU A 211 -39.93 -34.37 -19.07
CA LEU A 211 -38.66 -34.70 -18.40
C LEU A 211 -38.39 -36.20 -18.34
N GLY A 212 -39.41 -37.05 -18.14
CA GLY A 212 -39.24 -38.50 -18.14
C GLY A 212 -38.76 -39.06 -19.50
N SER A 213 -39.34 -38.59 -20.61
CA SER A 213 -38.91 -39.00 -21.96
C SER A 213 -37.48 -38.55 -22.28
N ILE A 214 -37.08 -37.37 -21.79
CA ILE A 214 -35.72 -36.84 -21.95
C ILE A 214 -34.73 -37.60 -21.05
N ALA A 215 -35.10 -37.86 -19.80
CA ALA A 215 -34.33 -38.63 -18.84
C ALA A 215 -33.98 -40.03 -19.40
N ASN A 216 -34.99 -40.75 -19.87
CA ASN A 216 -34.80 -42.09 -20.47
C ASN A 216 -33.94 -42.04 -21.73
N LYS A 217 -34.09 -41.01 -22.57
CA LYS A 217 -33.30 -40.85 -23.80
C LYS A 217 -31.80 -40.74 -23.54
N TYR A 218 -31.43 -40.14 -22.42
CA TYR A 218 -30.03 -39.89 -22.06
C TYR A 218 -29.52 -40.80 -20.94
N ASP A 219 -30.32 -41.79 -20.52
CA ASP A 219 -30.02 -42.70 -19.42
C ASP A 219 -29.60 -41.97 -18.13
N VAL A 220 -30.40 -40.96 -17.75
CA VAL A 220 -30.21 -40.18 -16.52
C VAL A 220 -31.51 -40.08 -15.75
N THR A 221 -31.45 -39.69 -14.48
CA THR A 221 -32.65 -39.49 -13.68
C THR A 221 -33.25 -38.10 -13.89
N ILE A 222 -34.58 -38.00 -13.71
CA ILE A 222 -35.29 -36.71 -13.69
C ILE A 222 -34.70 -35.78 -12.61
N THR A 223 -34.32 -36.35 -11.46
CA THR A 223 -33.73 -35.60 -10.33
C THR A 223 -32.42 -34.94 -10.73
N GLU A 224 -31.54 -35.63 -11.46
CA GLU A 224 -30.27 -35.09 -11.94
C GLU A 224 -30.47 -33.97 -12.96
N ILE A 225 -31.40 -34.14 -13.91
CA ILE A 225 -31.77 -33.08 -14.87
C ILE A 225 -32.30 -31.86 -14.11
N LYS A 226 -33.18 -32.06 -13.12
CA LYS A 226 -33.75 -30.96 -12.33
C LYS A 226 -32.69 -30.23 -11.54
N LYS A 227 -31.81 -30.94 -10.84
CA LYS A 227 -30.71 -30.37 -10.05
C LYS A 227 -29.76 -29.55 -10.92
N LEU A 228 -29.36 -30.07 -12.10
CA LEU A 228 -28.43 -29.40 -12.99
C LEU A 228 -29.00 -28.13 -13.64
N ASN A 229 -30.32 -28.05 -13.77
CA ASN A 229 -31.02 -26.91 -14.38
C ASN A 229 -31.76 -26.01 -13.38
N GLY A 230 -31.67 -26.27 -12.07
CA GLY A 230 -32.38 -25.51 -11.04
C GLY A 230 -33.91 -25.60 -11.12
N LEU A 231 -34.45 -26.70 -11.67
CA LEU A 231 -35.90 -26.87 -11.84
C LEU A 231 -36.55 -27.35 -10.55
N LYS A 232 -37.53 -26.59 -10.05
CA LYS A 232 -38.31 -26.96 -8.86
C LYS A 232 -39.42 -27.97 -9.19
N SER A 233 -40.01 -27.89 -10.38
CA SER A 233 -41.08 -28.78 -10.85
C SER A 233 -40.69 -29.53 -12.12
N ASN A 234 -41.59 -30.39 -12.62
CA ASN A 234 -41.38 -31.15 -13.85
C ASN A 234 -41.85 -30.41 -15.11
N ASN A 235 -42.33 -29.17 -14.95
CA ASN A 235 -42.86 -28.37 -16.06
C ASN A 235 -41.72 -27.84 -16.92
N ILE A 236 -41.66 -28.29 -18.16
CA ILE A 236 -40.71 -27.85 -19.17
C ILE A 236 -41.45 -27.28 -20.38
N ARG A 237 -40.81 -26.36 -21.12
CA ARG A 237 -41.42 -25.69 -22.28
C ARG A 237 -40.62 -26.00 -23.53
N ALA A 238 -41.33 -26.37 -24.60
CA ALA A 238 -40.75 -26.58 -25.92
C ALA A 238 -39.95 -25.33 -26.38
N GLY A 239 -38.87 -25.57 -27.10
CA GLY A 239 -37.94 -24.55 -27.60
C GLY A 239 -36.88 -24.11 -26.59
N ARG A 240 -37.04 -24.40 -25.29
CA ARG A 240 -36.02 -24.17 -24.26
C ARG A 240 -34.99 -25.28 -24.23
N THR A 241 -33.87 -25.03 -23.55
CA THR A 241 -32.72 -25.91 -23.56
C THR A 241 -32.41 -26.39 -22.14
N LEU A 242 -32.19 -27.69 -21.99
CA LEU A 242 -31.78 -28.34 -20.75
C LEU A 242 -30.31 -28.78 -20.84
N LYS A 243 -29.60 -28.59 -19.75
CA LYS A 243 -28.30 -29.22 -19.50
C LYS A 243 -28.56 -30.64 -19.01
N ILE A 244 -28.09 -31.63 -19.75
CA ILE A 244 -28.21 -33.05 -19.42
C ILE A 244 -26.85 -33.52 -18.89
N PRO A 245 -26.78 -34.07 -17.67
CA PRO A 245 -25.52 -34.65 -17.19
C PRO A 245 -25.17 -35.88 -18.03
N THR A 246 -23.89 -36.16 -18.22
CA THR A 246 -23.41 -37.41 -18.80
C THR A 246 -22.64 -38.20 -17.75
N GLY A 247 -22.59 -39.53 -17.87
CA GLY A 247 -21.73 -40.37 -17.03
C GLY A 247 -20.22 -40.12 -17.23
N GLU A 248 -19.85 -39.40 -18.30
CA GLU A 248 -18.46 -39.00 -18.56
C GLU A 248 -18.03 -37.80 -17.72
N MET A 249 -16.82 -37.86 -17.19
CA MET A 249 -16.17 -36.73 -16.52
C MET A 249 -15.22 -36.04 -17.51
N GLN A 250 -15.25 -34.70 -17.55
CA GLN A 250 -14.31 -33.90 -18.33
C GLN A 250 -13.39 -33.10 -17.41
N ALA A 251 -12.12 -32.96 -17.81
CA ALA A 251 -11.19 -32.08 -17.13
C ALA A 251 -11.65 -30.62 -17.31
N LYS A 252 -11.77 -29.89 -16.21
CA LYS A 252 -12.03 -28.47 -16.19
C LYS A 252 -10.97 -27.80 -15.33
N GLN A 253 -10.26 -26.87 -15.94
CA GLN A 253 -9.37 -25.97 -15.22
C GLN A 253 -10.20 -25.00 -14.39
N ILE A 254 -10.05 -25.07 -13.08
CA ILE A 254 -10.61 -24.10 -12.14
C ILE A 254 -9.48 -23.12 -11.80
N LYS A 255 -9.68 -21.86 -12.18
CA LYS A 255 -8.79 -20.77 -11.79
C LYS A 255 -9.26 -20.21 -10.46
N ARG A 256 -8.47 -20.40 -9.40
CA ARG A 256 -8.67 -19.73 -8.12
C ARG A 256 -7.60 -18.67 -7.94
N SER A 257 -8.03 -17.51 -7.47
CA SER A 257 -7.16 -16.44 -7.02
C SER A 257 -7.07 -16.50 -5.50
N GLU A 258 -5.86 -16.65 -4.94
CA GLU A 258 -5.59 -16.57 -3.50
C GLU A 258 -4.60 -15.45 -3.20
N PHE A 259 -4.88 -14.61 -2.21
CA PHE A 259 -3.92 -13.62 -1.72
C PHE A 259 -2.73 -14.31 -1.08
N ILE A 260 -1.53 -13.83 -1.39
CA ILE A 260 -0.28 -14.33 -0.77
C ILE A 260 0.12 -13.30 0.30
N PRO A 261 -0.01 -13.63 1.60
CA PRO A 261 0.39 -12.74 2.68
C PRO A 261 1.88 -12.41 2.61
N LEU A 262 2.23 -11.22 3.07
CA LEU A 262 3.59 -10.72 3.08
C LEU A 262 4.04 -10.39 4.52
N PRO A 263 5.29 -10.71 4.89
CA PRO A 263 5.78 -10.45 6.23
C PRO A 263 5.89 -8.95 6.52
N LEU A 264 5.52 -8.55 7.73
CA LEU A 264 5.60 -7.17 8.21
C LEU A 264 6.61 -7.06 9.35
N SER A 265 7.41 -6.01 9.33
CA SER A 265 8.30 -5.60 10.43
C SER A 265 7.77 -4.31 11.07
N THR A 266 7.98 -4.15 12.37
CA THR A 266 7.53 -2.96 13.12
C THR A 266 8.71 -2.04 13.38
N GLY A 267 8.62 -0.79 12.91
CA GLY A 267 9.51 0.29 13.31
C GLY A 267 8.89 1.18 14.39
N ALA A 268 9.59 2.23 14.82
CA ALA A 268 9.11 3.13 15.87
C ALA A 268 7.77 3.81 15.51
N PHE A 269 7.58 4.22 14.25
CA PHE A 269 6.46 5.05 13.82
C PHE A 269 5.60 4.44 12.70
N SER A 270 5.98 3.27 12.18
CA SER A 270 5.24 2.60 11.11
C SER A 270 5.43 1.09 11.11
N THR A 271 4.49 0.40 10.46
CA THR A 271 4.65 -1.00 10.10
C THR A 271 5.14 -1.08 8.65
N THR A 272 6.22 -1.81 8.42
CA THR A 272 6.93 -1.86 7.13
C THR A 272 6.80 -3.23 6.50
N PHE A 273 6.61 -3.23 5.18
CA PHE A 273 6.70 -4.39 4.31
C PHE A 273 7.89 -4.19 3.35
N TYR A 274 8.60 -5.28 3.04
CA TYR A 274 9.67 -5.31 2.06
C TYR A 274 9.51 -6.46 1.04
N SER A 275 9.80 -6.18 -0.22
CA SER A 275 9.92 -7.15 -1.31
C SER A 275 11.23 -6.97 -2.06
N GLU A 276 11.92 -8.08 -2.33
CA GLU A 276 13.10 -8.09 -3.21
C GLU A 276 12.73 -7.66 -4.64
N GLU A 277 11.58 -8.13 -5.15
CA GLU A 277 11.07 -7.76 -6.46
C GLU A 277 10.18 -6.51 -6.39
N PRO A 278 10.38 -5.50 -7.26
CA PRO A 278 9.54 -4.32 -7.27
C PRO A 278 8.06 -4.65 -7.55
N LEU A 279 7.18 -4.14 -6.69
CA LEU A 279 5.75 -4.31 -6.79
C LEU A 279 5.07 -3.05 -7.31
N SER A 280 3.96 -3.23 -8.02
CA SER A 280 3.05 -2.16 -8.43
C SER A 280 1.62 -2.37 -7.92
N LYS A 281 1.31 -3.56 -7.39
CA LYS A 281 -0.02 -3.88 -6.90
C LYS A 281 0.05 -4.72 -5.63
N ILE A 282 -0.70 -4.30 -4.63
CA ILE A 282 -0.85 -4.99 -3.35
C ILE A 282 -2.27 -4.81 -2.81
N TYR A 283 -2.58 -5.56 -1.77
CA TYR A 283 -3.84 -5.51 -1.05
C TYR A 283 -3.57 -5.26 0.42
N LEU A 284 -4.29 -4.30 0.99
CA LEU A 284 -4.35 -4.07 2.43
C LEU A 284 -5.58 -4.80 2.97
N LEU A 285 -5.37 -5.63 4.00
CA LEU A 285 -6.37 -6.52 4.57
C LEU A 285 -6.49 -6.29 6.09
N PRO A 286 -7.64 -6.58 6.70
CA PRO A 286 -7.77 -6.54 8.15
C PRO A 286 -6.93 -7.65 8.79
N ASN A 287 -6.22 -7.33 9.87
CA ASN A 287 -5.69 -8.37 10.75
C ASN A 287 -6.83 -9.07 11.53
N GLU A 288 -6.53 -10.23 12.12
CA GLU A 288 -7.54 -11.02 12.84
C GLU A 288 -7.97 -10.36 14.17
N GLU A 289 -7.10 -9.56 14.78
CA GLU A 289 -7.26 -9.05 16.15
C GLU A 289 -8.09 -7.76 16.26
N SER A 290 -8.08 -6.89 15.24
CA SER A 290 -8.66 -5.53 15.32
C SER A 290 -10.07 -5.45 14.76
N ASN A 291 -10.99 -4.72 15.39
CA ASN A 291 -12.36 -4.52 14.85
C ASN A 291 -12.56 -3.17 14.14
N ILE A 292 -11.66 -2.22 14.37
CA ILE A 292 -11.66 -0.87 13.80
C ILE A 292 -10.28 -0.63 13.22
N PHE A 293 -10.24 -0.11 11.99
CA PHE A 293 -9.02 0.08 11.22
C PHE A 293 -8.93 1.55 10.85
N SER A 294 -7.80 2.18 11.17
CA SER A 294 -7.56 3.60 10.92
C SER A 294 -6.24 3.76 10.18
N LEU A 295 -6.27 4.46 9.05
CA LEU A 295 -5.11 4.68 8.18
C LEU A 295 -4.81 6.18 8.10
N ASN A 296 -3.59 6.57 8.48
CA ASN A 296 -3.11 7.95 8.39
C ASN A 296 -2.21 8.19 7.18
N GLY A 297 -1.78 7.13 6.49
CA GLY A 297 -1.05 7.24 5.24
C GLY A 297 -0.22 6.01 4.93
N LEU A 298 0.39 6.05 3.74
CA LEU A 298 1.29 5.04 3.22
C LEU A 298 2.56 5.75 2.72
N VAL A 299 3.70 5.06 2.75
CA VAL A 299 4.93 5.54 2.09
C VAL A 299 5.46 4.43 1.20
N PHE A 300 5.75 4.73 -0.06
CA PHE A 300 6.33 3.76 -0.99
C PHE A 300 7.74 4.18 -1.39
N GLU A 301 8.69 3.27 -1.18
CA GLU A 301 10.11 3.49 -1.44
C GLU A 301 10.70 2.40 -2.34
N LYS A 302 11.74 2.79 -3.07
CA LYS A 302 12.67 1.89 -3.74
C LYS A 302 13.92 1.70 -2.90
N ASP A 303 14.67 0.66 -3.21
CA ASP A 303 15.95 0.40 -2.54
C ASP A 303 17.03 1.36 -3.00
N GLY A 304 16.90 1.85 -4.24
CA GLY A 304 17.85 2.76 -4.85
C GLY A 304 17.94 4.13 -4.15
N PRO A 305 19.10 4.79 -4.29
CA PRO A 305 19.33 6.14 -3.83
C PRO A 305 18.42 7.13 -4.57
N GLY A 306 18.12 8.25 -3.93
CA GLY A 306 17.38 9.32 -4.56
C GLY A 306 16.50 10.13 -3.63
N LEU A 307 15.57 10.86 -4.24
CA LEU A 307 14.66 11.76 -3.54
C LEU A 307 13.29 11.10 -3.35
N LEU A 308 12.77 11.21 -2.13
CA LEU A 308 11.38 10.94 -1.76
C LEU A 308 10.67 12.28 -1.59
N TYR A 309 9.65 12.53 -2.41
CA TYR A 309 8.89 13.77 -2.37
C TYR A 309 7.49 13.49 -1.84
N HIS A 310 7.22 13.93 -0.62
CA HIS A 310 5.98 13.71 0.11
C HIS A 310 5.06 14.93 -0.09
N SER A 311 3.91 14.73 -0.74
CA SER A 311 2.91 15.78 -0.92
C SER A 311 1.74 15.53 0.00
N ILE A 312 1.51 16.44 0.94
CA ILE A 312 0.47 16.32 1.96
C ILE A 312 -0.45 17.54 1.85
N GLY A 313 -1.55 17.36 1.12
CA GLY A 313 -2.53 18.41 0.93
C GLY A 313 -3.89 18.04 1.49
N VAL A 314 -4.58 19.00 2.11
CA VAL A 314 -5.99 18.86 2.45
C VAL A 314 -6.79 20.00 1.82
N ASN A 315 -7.78 19.64 1.01
CA ASN A 315 -8.62 20.61 0.31
C ASN A 315 -9.33 21.52 1.33
N GLY A 316 -9.05 22.82 1.22
CA GLY A 316 -9.59 23.88 2.08
C GLY A 316 -8.78 24.15 3.35
N ALA A 317 -7.68 23.42 3.58
CA ALA A 317 -6.88 23.59 4.79
C ALA A 317 -5.98 24.81 4.75
N LYS A 318 -5.82 25.42 5.92
CA LYS A 318 -4.81 26.43 6.25
C LYS A 318 -3.75 25.78 7.13
N CYS A 319 -2.59 26.42 7.27
CA CYS A 319 -1.54 25.98 8.18
C CYS A 319 -2.08 25.72 9.61
N SER A 320 -2.93 26.61 10.12
CA SER A 320 -3.55 26.47 11.44
C SER A 320 -4.46 25.24 11.58
N ASP A 321 -4.98 24.66 10.50
CA ASP A 321 -5.79 23.44 10.55
C ASP A 321 -4.94 22.20 10.86
N TYR A 322 -3.69 22.17 10.41
CA TYR A 322 -2.73 21.11 10.75
C TYR A 322 -2.32 21.17 12.22
N ASN A 323 -2.11 22.37 12.75
CA ASN A 323 -1.72 22.60 14.15
C ASN A 323 -2.74 22.09 15.19
N LYS A 324 -4.00 21.85 14.79
CA LYS A 324 -5.03 21.30 15.68
C LYS A 324 -4.78 19.82 16.04
N TYR A 325 -3.91 19.13 15.29
CA TYR A 325 -3.73 17.69 15.39
C TYR A 325 -2.26 17.35 15.66
N PRO A 326 -1.82 17.21 16.92
CA PRO A 326 -0.43 16.89 17.25
C PRO A 326 0.10 15.63 16.55
N MET A 327 -0.75 14.60 16.42
CA MET A 327 -0.40 13.35 15.73
C MET A 327 0.00 13.56 14.26
N PHE A 328 -0.40 14.67 13.63
CA PHE A 328 0.11 15.02 12.30
C PHE A 328 1.64 15.17 12.33
N PHE A 329 2.17 15.90 13.32
CA PHE A 329 3.60 16.17 13.46
C PHE A 329 4.35 14.98 14.05
N ASP A 330 3.75 14.25 14.98
CA ASP A 330 4.35 13.04 15.58
C ASP A 330 4.62 11.94 14.54
N GLN A 331 3.90 11.98 13.41
CA GLN A 331 4.02 11.00 12.33
C GLN A 331 4.88 11.48 11.15
N MET A 332 5.45 12.69 11.22
CA MET A 332 6.33 13.19 10.16
C MET A 332 7.59 12.30 10.06
N PRO A 333 8.03 11.95 8.83
CA PRO A 333 9.13 11.02 8.59
C PRO A 333 10.53 11.59 8.86
#